data_AF-A0A956B0Q2-F1
#
_entry.id   AF-A0A956B0Q2-F1
#
_cell.length_a   1.000
_cell.length_b   1.000
_cell.length_c   1.000
_cell.angle_alpha   90.00
_cell.angle_beta   90.00
_cell.angle_gamma   90.00
#
_symmetry.space_group_name_H-M   'P 1'
#
loop_
_entity.id
_entity.type
_entity.pdbx_description
1 polymer ?
#
loop_
_entity_poly.entity_id
_entity_poly.type
_entity_poly.pdbx_seq_one_letter_code
_entity_poly.pdbx_strand_id
1 'polypeptide(L)'
;SPLFDFGPDGLQFQAPATLRVAFPGPVPEGQRAALAWLDGDTWVELPGAQTACAEGEGCTVVAGVEHFTTFAVVLRDGMLQVTGACEDALDTFAACGGDLVGRWNIAALCYPIPEGGEPVNPIEQFCPDSVLSATYTQTGSYTFGGDGTLAVVYAEEVSTRALDVPWACFDDNMQPRDCSLLDDFFGGGGVCFEAATGCRCEHEERSPIDRMFEAQWAAAGDAFTIDPGDGPSDPVPYCIAGDELRVQF
;
A
#
# COMPACT_ATOMS: atom_id res chain seq x y z
N SER A 1 -0.35 -24.71 0.71
CA SER A 1 1.04 -24.60 1.19
C SER A 1 1.25 -25.50 2.39
N PRO A 2 2.49 -25.96 2.68
CA PRO A 2 2.79 -26.61 3.95
C PRO A 2 2.50 -25.66 5.12
N LEU A 3 2.03 -26.22 6.25
CA LEU A 3 1.82 -25.53 7.52
C LEU A 3 3.03 -25.79 8.42
N PHE A 4 3.51 -24.75 9.09
CA PHE A 4 4.63 -24.83 10.02
C PHE A 4 4.13 -24.44 11.42
N ASP A 5 4.00 -25.45 12.28
CA ASP A 5 3.58 -25.28 13.67
C ASP A 5 4.84 -25.27 14.56
N PHE A 6 5.05 -24.17 15.28
CA PHE A 6 6.17 -24.00 16.18
C PHE A 6 5.69 -23.79 17.62
N GLY A 7 5.86 -24.81 18.46
CA GLY A 7 5.77 -24.67 19.92
C GLY A 7 4.37 -24.29 20.45
N PRO A 8 4.23 -24.07 21.77
CA PRO A 8 2.95 -23.64 22.31
C PRO A 8 2.62 -22.23 21.81
N ASP A 9 1.46 -22.08 21.20
CA ASP A 9 0.95 -20.81 20.69
C ASP A 9 1.05 -19.69 21.72
N GLY A 10 1.49 -18.52 21.26
CA GLY A 10 1.54 -17.29 22.05
C GLY A 10 2.77 -17.12 22.93
N LEU A 11 3.73 -18.05 22.91
CA LEU A 11 5.00 -17.86 23.62
C LEU A 11 5.88 -16.85 22.88
N GLN A 12 6.11 -15.70 23.52
CA GLN A 12 6.90 -14.60 22.98
C GLN A 12 8.41 -14.87 23.07
N PHE A 13 9.14 -14.43 22.06
CA PHE A 13 10.59 -14.43 22.09
C PHE A 13 11.12 -13.25 22.90
N GLN A 14 12.28 -13.42 23.53
CA GLN A 14 12.97 -12.32 24.21
C GLN A 14 13.63 -11.33 23.24
N ALA A 15 13.83 -11.76 21.99
CA ALA A 15 14.29 -10.94 20.87
C ALA A 15 13.64 -11.49 19.58
N PRO A 16 13.34 -10.64 18.58
CA PRO A 16 12.79 -11.11 17.31
C PRO A 16 13.66 -12.21 16.69
N ALA A 17 13.02 -13.26 16.20
CA ALA A 17 13.66 -14.33 15.46
C ALA A 17 13.38 -14.18 13.96
N THR A 18 14.21 -14.81 13.13
CA THR A 18 14.00 -14.84 11.68
C THR A 18 13.49 -16.21 11.28
N LEU A 19 12.30 -16.26 10.68
CA LEU A 19 11.73 -17.47 10.09
C LEU A 19 12.02 -17.48 8.59
N ARG A 20 12.64 -18.57 8.13
CA ARG A 20 12.97 -18.82 6.72
C ARG A 20 12.27 -20.08 6.25
N VAL A 21 11.40 -19.95 5.25
CA VAL A 21 10.58 -21.04 4.72
C VAL A 21 10.82 -21.20 3.23
N ALA A 22 11.32 -22.37 2.83
CA ALA A 22 11.38 -22.75 1.42
C ALA A 22 10.04 -23.37 0.99
N PHE A 23 9.61 -23.08 -0.24
CA PHE A 23 8.45 -23.70 -0.85
C PHE A 23 8.75 -24.06 -2.32
N PRO A 24 8.18 -25.19 -2.81
CA PRO A 24 8.44 -25.63 -4.17
C PRO A 24 7.64 -24.82 -5.19
N GLY A 25 8.22 -24.67 -6.37
CA GLY A 25 7.60 -24.01 -7.51
C GLY A 25 7.82 -22.49 -7.55
N PRO A 26 7.59 -21.87 -8.72
CA PRO A 26 7.67 -20.43 -8.85
C PRO A 26 6.47 -19.76 -8.18
N VAL A 27 6.61 -18.49 -7.83
CA VAL A 27 5.46 -17.62 -7.57
C VAL A 27 4.73 -17.38 -8.89
N PRO A 28 3.40 -17.58 -8.98
CA PRO A 28 2.66 -17.29 -10.19
C PRO A 28 2.85 -15.84 -10.65
N GLU A 29 2.77 -15.62 -11.96
CA GLU A 29 2.81 -14.28 -12.53
C GLU A 29 1.69 -13.41 -11.93
N GLY A 30 2.02 -12.16 -11.61
CA GLY A 30 1.09 -11.26 -10.94
C GLY A 30 0.77 -11.68 -9.50
N GLN A 31 1.61 -12.50 -8.85
CA GLN A 31 1.52 -12.81 -7.42
C GLN A 31 2.81 -12.50 -6.68
N ARG A 32 2.72 -12.35 -5.35
CA ARG A 32 3.84 -12.38 -4.40
C ARG A 32 3.63 -13.49 -3.39
N ALA A 33 4.72 -14.10 -2.93
CA ALA A 33 4.69 -14.95 -1.76
C ALA A 33 4.96 -14.11 -0.50
N ALA A 34 4.22 -14.37 0.56
CA ALA A 34 4.38 -13.75 1.87
C ALA A 34 4.34 -14.82 2.96
N LEU A 35 5.00 -14.55 4.08
CA LEU A 35 4.88 -15.38 5.27
C LEU A 35 3.74 -14.82 6.11
N ALA A 36 2.78 -15.67 6.49
CA ALA A 36 1.63 -15.29 7.29
C ALA A 36 1.52 -16.19 8.52
N TRP A 37 0.92 -15.67 9.58
CA TRP A 37 0.58 -16.41 10.80
C TRP A 37 -0.94 -16.58 10.92
N LEU A 38 -1.37 -17.62 11.64
CA LEU A 38 -2.78 -17.90 11.87
C LEU A 38 -3.25 -17.18 13.15
N ASP A 39 -4.16 -16.21 12.98
CA ASP A 39 -4.88 -15.53 14.06
C ASP A 39 -6.34 -16.01 14.09
N GLY A 40 -6.63 -16.95 15.00
CA GLY A 40 -7.91 -17.65 15.01
C GLY A 40 -8.10 -18.48 13.74
N ASP A 41 -9.00 -18.03 12.86
CA ASP A 41 -9.30 -18.66 11.56
C ASP A 41 -8.77 -17.85 10.36
N THR A 42 -8.02 -16.77 10.62
CA THR A 42 -7.56 -15.81 9.61
C THR A 42 -6.04 -15.85 9.45
N TRP A 43 -5.56 -15.76 8.20
CA TRP A 43 -4.13 -15.64 7.90
C TRP A 43 -3.70 -14.18 7.83
N VAL A 44 -2.82 -13.77 8.74
CA VAL A 44 -2.29 -12.40 8.85
C VAL A 44 -0.84 -12.38 8.37
N GLU A 45 -0.52 -11.50 7.42
CA GLU A 45 0.83 -11.41 6.88
C GLU A 45 1.83 -10.82 7.87
N LEU A 46 3.07 -11.33 7.81
CA LEU A 46 4.19 -10.75 8.54
C LEU A 46 4.74 -9.57 7.74
N PRO A 47 4.78 -8.37 8.33
CA PRO A 47 5.30 -7.20 7.65
C PRO A 47 6.80 -7.37 7.35
N GLY A 48 7.23 -6.88 6.19
CA GLY A 48 8.63 -6.95 5.76
C GLY A 48 9.10 -8.34 5.33
N ALA A 49 8.18 -9.27 5.03
CA ALA A 49 8.55 -10.56 4.44
C ALA A 49 9.24 -10.38 3.07
N GLN A 50 10.39 -11.01 2.89
CA GLN A 50 11.17 -10.99 1.66
C GLN A 50 11.08 -12.34 0.97
N THR A 51 10.83 -12.34 -0.35
CA THR A 51 10.78 -13.57 -1.16
C THR A 51 11.94 -13.57 -2.14
N ALA A 52 12.67 -14.68 -2.20
CA ALA A 52 13.73 -14.92 -3.18
C ALA A 52 13.43 -16.24 -3.91
N CYS A 53 13.40 -16.21 -5.25
CA CYS A 53 13.16 -17.38 -6.08
C CYS A 53 14.40 -17.72 -6.90
N ALA A 54 14.72 -19.01 -6.99
CA ALA A 54 15.78 -19.52 -7.85
C ALA A 54 15.14 -20.31 -8.99
N GLU A 55 15.54 -20.00 -10.23
CA GLU A 55 15.01 -20.64 -11.43
C GLU A 55 15.23 -22.17 -11.34
N GLY A 56 14.12 -22.93 -11.34
CA GLY A 56 14.15 -24.39 -11.23
C GLY A 56 14.37 -24.96 -9.82
N GLU A 57 14.60 -24.14 -8.79
CA GLU A 57 14.89 -24.61 -7.42
C GLU A 57 13.81 -24.21 -6.39
N GLY A 58 12.79 -23.45 -6.81
CA GLY A 58 11.70 -22.99 -5.96
C GLY A 58 12.00 -21.64 -5.32
N CYS A 59 11.26 -21.31 -4.27
CA CYS A 59 11.32 -19.99 -3.64
C CYS A 59 11.50 -20.10 -2.12
N THR A 60 12.04 -19.05 -1.53
CA THR A 60 12.24 -18.91 -0.09
C THR A 60 11.64 -17.60 0.39
N VAL A 61 10.80 -17.65 1.42
CA VAL A 61 10.31 -16.47 2.13
C VAL A 61 11.03 -16.33 3.47
N VAL A 62 11.44 -15.11 3.81
CA VAL A 62 12.12 -14.76 5.06
C VAL A 62 11.36 -13.62 5.74
N ALA A 63 11.01 -13.76 7.02
CA ALA A 63 10.41 -12.67 7.79
C ALA A 63 10.83 -12.69 9.27
N GLY A 64 10.68 -11.56 9.95
CA GLY A 64 10.80 -11.47 11.40
C GLY A 64 9.56 -12.02 12.11
N VAL A 65 9.77 -12.73 13.21
CA VAL A 65 8.71 -13.28 14.07
C VAL A 65 9.02 -12.99 15.53
N GLU A 66 7.99 -12.71 16.32
CA GLU A 66 8.12 -12.32 17.74
C GLU A 66 7.48 -13.33 18.70
N HIS A 67 6.74 -14.30 18.17
CA HIS A 67 6.06 -15.32 18.96
C HIS A 67 5.95 -16.64 18.19
N PHE A 68 5.71 -17.71 18.94
CA PHE A 68 5.35 -19.02 18.44
C PHE A 68 3.86 -19.06 18.04
N THR A 69 3.58 -19.50 16.81
CA THR A 69 2.24 -19.72 16.24
C THR A 69 2.36 -20.58 14.98
N THR A 70 1.24 -20.90 14.34
CA THR A 70 1.22 -21.55 13.03
C THR A 70 1.52 -20.52 11.93
N PHE A 71 2.49 -20.83 11.08
CA PHE A 71 2.84 -20.03 9.91
C PHE A 71 2.60 -20.78 8.60
N ALA A 72 2.35 -20.03 7.53
CA ALA A 72 2.24 -20.54 6.16
C ALA A 72 2.84 -19.54 5.16
N VAL A 73 3.28 -20.06 4.01
CA VAL A 73 3.50 -19.23 2.83
C VAL A 73 2.17 -19.05 2.13
N VAL A 74 1.72 -17.80 2.02
CA VAL A 74 0.53 -17.41 1.26
C VAL A 74 0.95 -16.77 -0.05
N LEU A 75 0.19 -17.04 -1.11
CA LEU A 75 0.31 -16.32 -2.37
C LEU A 75 -0.76 -15.22 -2.36
N ARG A 76 -0.35 -14.02 -2.78
CA ARG A 76 -1.20 -12.84 -2.91
C ARG A 76 -1.05 -12.29 -4.29
N ASP A 77 -2.10 -11.71 -4.83
CA ASP A 77 -1.97 -11.00 -6.09
C ASP A 77 -1.00 -9.82 -5.89
N GLY A 78 0.02 -9.78 -6.74
CA GLY A 78 1.22 -8.98 -6.67
C GLY A 78 0.91 -7.57 -7.10
N MET A 79 0.36 -6.80 -6.17
CA MET A 79 0.31 -5.36 -6.30
C MET A 79 1.52 -4.73 -5.60
N LEU A 80 1.99 -3.64 -6.21
CA LEU A 80 2.77 -2.59 -5.56
C LEU A 80 2.22 -2.39 -4.14
N GLN A 81 3.01 -2.67 -3.10
CA GLN A 81 2.55 -2.43 -1.73
C GLN A 81 2.53 -0.91 -1.50
N VAL A 82 1.36 -0.32 -1.66
CA VAL A 82 1.02 0.93 -0.97
C VAL A 82 0.89 0.56 0.51
N THR A 83 2.01 0.52 1.23
CA THR A 83 1.98 0.37 2.68
C THR A 83 1.33 1.61 3.28
N GLY A 84 0.02 1.54 3.51
CA GLY A 84 -0.81 2.59 4.07
C GLY A 84 -2.06 1.97 4.69
N ALA A 85 -2.77 2.74 5.51
CA ALA A 85 -3.92 2.32 6.34
C ALA A 85 -5.17 1.78 5.59
N CYS A 86 -5.00 1.35 4.34
CA CYS A 86 -6.08 1.11 3.38
C CYS A 86 -6.36 -0.37 3.09
N GLU A 87 -5.40 -1.29 3.27
CA GLU A 87 -5.63 -2.71 2.95
C GLU A 87 -6.80 -3.28 3.77
N ASP A 88 -6.80 -3.06 5.09
CA ASP A 88 -7.90 -3.52 5.95
C ASP A 88 -9.19 -2.71 5.77
N ALA A 89 -9.07 -1.43 5.39
CA ALA A 89 -10.21 -0.51 5.33
C ALA A 89 -11.11 -0.77 4.12
N LEU A 90 -10.55 -1.21 2.99
CA LEU A 90 -11.32 -1.51 1.78
C LEU A 90 -12.12 -2.80 1.92
N ASP A 91 -11.54 -3.84 2.50
CA ASP A 91 -12.19 -5.15 2.66
C ASP A 91 -13.27 -5.16 3.76
N THR A 92 -13.20 -4.22 4.70
CA THR A 92 -14.16 -4.09 5.81
C THR A 92 -15.20 -3.00 5.60
N PHE A 93 -15.16 -2.28 4.48
CA PHE A 93 -16.13 -1.22 4.21
C PHE A 93 -17.53 -1.79 4.00
N ALA A 94 -18.50 -1.24 4.74
CA ALA A 94 -19.92 -1.54 4.58
C ALA A 94 -20.69 -0.22 4.50
N ALA A 95 -21.44 -0.05 3.41
CA ALA A 95 -22.30 1.11 3.24
C ALA A 95 -23.40 1.11 4.31
N CYS A 96 -23.66 2.28 4.90
CA CYS A 96 -24.70 2.44 5.92
C CYS A 96 -25.55 3.71 5.71
N GLY A 97 -25.20 4.52 4.71
CA GLY A 97 -25.84 5.80 4.44
C GLY A 97 -25.61 6.81 5.56
N GLY A 98 -26.58 7.70 5.74
CA GLY A 98 -26.54 8.80 6.70
C GLY A 98 -26.76 10.17 6.05
N ASP A 99 -26.79 11.22 6.85
CA ASP A 99 -26.96 12.59 6.36
C ASP A 99 -25.61 13.21 5.93
N LEU A 100 -25.39 13.35 4.63
CA LEU A 100 -24.17 13.90 4.05
C LEU A 100 -24.02 15.41 4.28
N VAL A 101 -25.11 16.13 4.57
CA VAL A 101 -25.11 17.59 4.59
C VAL A 101 -24.13 18.12 5.64
N GLY A 102 -23.16 18.91 5.19
CA GLY A 102 -22.11 19.43 6.05
C GLY A 102 -20.77 19.52 5.35
N ARG A 103 -19.74 19.85 6.13
CA ARG A 103 -18.35 19.93 5.69
C ARG A 103 -17.55 18.79 6.29
N TRP A 104 -16.88 18.03 5.43
CA TRP A 104 -16.06 16.87 5.78
C TRP A 104 -14.63 17.13 5.34
N ASN A 105 -13.67 16.98 6.25
CA ASN A 105 -12.26 17.10 5.90
C ASN A 105 -11.72 15.73 5.49
N ILE A 106 -10.81 15.72 4.52
CA ILE A 106 -10.14 14.49 4.08
C ILE A 106 -9.14 14.10 5.17
N ALA A 107 -9.42 13.00 5.87
CA ALA A 107 -8.51 12.42 6.85
C ALA A 107 -7.55 11.40 6.22
N ALA A 108 -8.06 10.62 5.25
CA ALA A 108 -7.31 9.64 4.47
C ALA A 108 -7.92 9.52 3.08
N LEU A 109 -7.09 9.15 2.10
CA LEU A 109 -7.50 8.78 0.76
C LEU A 109 -6.82 7.47 0.39
N CYS A 110 -7.60 6.52 -0.10
CA CYS A 110 -7.12 5.23 -0.57
C CYS A 110 -7.44 5.14 -2.06
N TYR A 111 -6.41 5.07 -2.91
CA TYR A 111 -6.59 4.85 -4.34
C TYR A 111 -5.76 3.63 -4.76
N PRO A 112 -6.36 2.60 -5.38
CA PRO A 112 -5.59 1.52 -5.96
C PRO A 112 -4.79 2.08 -7.13
N ILE A 113 -3.47 1.86 -7.14
CA ILE A 113 -2.66 2.21 -8.30
C ILE A 113 -2.96 1.16 -9.37
N PRO A 114 -3.55 1.54 -10.52
CA PRO A 114 -3.87 0.58 -11.56
C PRO A 114 -2.60 -0.10 -12.08
N GLU A 115 -2.73 -1.33 -12.57
CA GLU A 115 -1.62 -2.07 -13.18
C GLU A 115 -1.00 -1.25 -14.33
N GLY A 116 0.31 -0.99 -14.26
CA GLY A 116 1.02 -0.12 -15.20
C GLY A 116 0.83 1.39 -14.99
N GLY A 117 0.17 1.79 -13.91
CA GLY A 117 0.09 3.18 -13.45
C GLY A 117 1.39 3.64 -12.79
N GLU A 118 1.63 4.96 -12.79
CA GLU A 118 2.68 5.57 -11.98
C GLU A 118 2.36 5.43 -10.48
N PRO A 119 3.37 5.28 -9.60
CA PRO A 119 4.79 5.33 -9.91
C PRO A 119 5.33 3.96 -10.33
N VAL A 120 6.05 3.92 -11.45
CA VAL A 120 6.74 2.70 -11.91
C VAL A 120 8.11 2.60 -11.22
N ASN A 121 8.51 1.40 -10.82
CA ASN A 121 9.85 1.18 -10.27
C ASN A 121 10.91 1.45 -11.36
N PRO A 122 11.71 2.53 -11.23
CA PRO A 122 12.56 3.01 -12.32
C PRO A 122 13.75 2.09 -12.60
N ILE A 123 14.06 1.17 -11.69
CA ILE A 123 15.20 0.26 -11.80
C ILE A 123 14.78 -1.21 -11.90
N GLU A 124 13.48 -1.52 -12.01
CA GLU A 124 12.98 -2.90 -12.06
C GLU A 124 13.66 -3.74 -13.14
N GLN A 125 13.93 -3.14 -14.31
CA GLN A 125 14.61 -3.82 -15.42
C GLN A 125 16.06 -4.20 -15.11
N PHE A 126 16.72 -3.48 -14.20
CA PHE A 126 18.11 -3.70 -13.80
C PHE A 126 18.22 -4.47 -12.48
N CYS A 127 17.23 -4.33 -11.61
CA CYS A 127 17.12 -4.94 -10.30
C CYS A 127 15.67 -5.37 -10.08
N PRO A 128 15.26 -6.54 -10.59
CA PRO A 128 13.89 -7.04 -10.42
C PRO A 128 13.49 -7.25 -8.95
N ASP A 129 14.48 -7.47 -8.07
CA ASP A 129 14.27 -7.64 -6.64
C ASP A 129 14.15 -6.31 -5.87
N SER A 130 14.23 -5.16 -6.55
CA SER A 130 13.98 -3.87 -5.91
C SER A 130 12.50 -3.66 -5.65
N VAL A 131 12.20 -2.97 -4.56
CA VAL A 131 10.83 -2.70 -4.13
C VAL A 131 10.61 -1.21 -4.10
N LEU A 132 9.68 -0.72 -4.92
CA LEU A 132 9.16 0.64 -4.83
C LEU A 132 7.87 0.62 -4.00
N SER A 133 7.86 1.41 -2.93
CA SER A 133 6.68 1.70 -2.13
C SER A 133 6.31 3.17 -2.31
N ALA A 134 5.02 3.48 -2.34
CA ALA A 134 4.54 4.86 -2.40
C ALA A 134 3.34 5.03 -1.47
N THR A 135 3.27 6.19 -0.81
CA THR A 135 2.11 6.62 -0.04
C THR A 135 1.68 7.98 -0.52
N TYR A 136 0.38 8.14 -0.71
CA TYR A 136 -0.23 9.41 -1.10
C TYR A 136 -1.10 9.89 0.04
N THR A 137 -0.87 11.12 0.47
CA THR A 137 -1.78 11.81 1.38
C THR A 137 -2.31 13.03 0.66
N GLN A 138 -3.61 13.23 0.76
CA GLN A 138 -4.26 14.41 0.19
C GLN A 138 -5.05 15.09 1.30
N THR A 139 -4.91 16.40 1.39
CA THR A 139 -5.67 17.22 2.32
C THR A 139 -6.68 18.06 1.55
N GLY A 140 -7.83 18.29 2.17
CA GLY A 140 -8.92 19.00 1.53
C GLY A 140 -10.22 18.86 2.30
N SER A 141 -11.31 19.31 1.68
CA SER A 141 -12.64 19.13 2.23
C SER A 141 -13.71 19.00 1.14
N TYR A 142 -14.72 18.20 1.45
CA TYR A 142 -15.97 18.10 0.72
C TYR A 142 -17.05 18.85 1.50
N THR A 143 -17.85 19.69 0.83
CA THR A 143 -19.00 20.37 1.42
C THR A 143 -20.26 20.01 0.66
N PHE A 144 -21.12 19.20 1.27
CA PHE A 144 -22.41 18.82 0.74
C PHE A 144 -23.47 19.82 1.24
N GLY A 145 -23.95 20.68 0.35
CA GLY A 145 -25.03 21.63 0.60
C GLY A 145 -26.40 20.95 0.64
N GLY A 146 -27.27 21.41 1.53
CA GLY A 146 -28.66 20.91 1.64
C GLY A 146 -29.55 21.24 0.44
N ASP A 147 -29.04 22.01 -0.51
CA ASP A 147 -29.66 22.33 -1.80
C ASP A 147 -29.20 21.39 -2.94
N GLY A 148 -28.38 20.38 -2.64
CA GLY A 148 -27.82 19.46 -3.63
C GLY A 148 -26.52 19.94 -4.27
N THR A 149 -25.93 21.04 -3.79
CA THR A 149 -24.61 21.50 -4.26
C THR A 149 -23.47 20.75 -3.56
N LEU A 150 -22.42 20.42 -4.28
CA LEU A 150 -21.18 19.85 -3.74
C LEU A 150 -20.02 20.79 -4.08
N ALA A 151 -19.29 21.25 -3.06
CA ALA A 151 -18.03 21.97 -3.25
C ALA A 151 -16.87 21.12 -2.74
N VAL A 152 -15.85 20.93 -3.58
CA VAL A 152 -14.64 20.18 -3.23
C VAL A 152 -13.45 21.11 -3.31
N VAL A 153 -12.64 21.10 -2.25
CA VAL A 153 -11.40 21.86 -2.16
C VAL A 153 -10.30 20.88 -1.81
N TYR A 154 -9.34 20.71 -2.72
CA TYR A 154 -8.05 20.11 -2.38
C TYR A 154 -7.12 21.24 -1.94
N ALA A 155 -6.18 20.94 -1.05
CA ALA A 155 -5.24 21.94 -0.52
C ALA A 155 -3.79 21.53 -0.80
N GLU A 156 -3.44 20.30 -0.45
CA GLU A 156 -2.09 19.77 -0.61
C GLU A 156 -2.17 18.28 -0.93
N GLU A 157 -1.27 17.84 -1.80
CA GLU A 157 -0.94 16.44 -1.98
C GLU A 157 0.51 16.23 -1.59
N VAL A 158 0.75 15.23 -0.75
CA VAL A 158 2.08 14.77 -0.37
C VAL A 158 2.21 13.35 -0.87
N SER A 159 3.16 13.13 -1.77
CA SER A 159 3.58 11.79 -2.16
C SER A 159 4.90 11.47 -1.46
N THR A 160 4.94 10.36 -0.74
CA THR A 160 6.18 9.81 -0.20
C THR A 160 6.47 8.53 -0.95
N ARG A 161 7.67 8.41 -1.52
CA ARG A 161 8.12 7.25 -2.28
C ARG A 161 9.36 6.69 -1.59
N ALA A 162 9.45 5.38 -1.49
CA ALA A 162 10.60 4.68 -0.97
C ALA A 162 11.02 3.58 -1.94
N LEU A 163 12.29 3.54 -2.32
CA LEU A 163 12.87 2.47 -3.13
C LEU A 163 13.90 1.73 -2.30
N ASP A 164 13.65 0.44 -2.10
CA ASP A 164 14.58 -0.49 -1.46
C ASP A 164 15.30 -1.29 -2.55
N VAL A 165 16.63 -1.20 -2.59
CA VAL A 165 17.50 -1.83 -3.59
C VAL A 165 18.45 -2.79 -2.89
N PRO A 166 18.24 -4.11 -2.99
CA PRO A 166 19.12 -5.08 -2.34
C PRO A 166 20.58 -4.96 -2.77
N TRP A 167 21.53 -5.25 -1.87
CA TRP A 167 22.95 -5.26 -2.21
C TRP A 167 23.31 -6.23 -3.35
N ALA A 168 22.49 -7.26 -3.56
CA ALA A 168 22.64 -8.20 -4.67
C ALA A 168 22.49 -7.56 -6.05
N CYS A 169 21.81 -6.42 -6.14
CA CYS A 169 21.67 -5.66 -7.39
C CYS A 169 22.88 -4.78 -7.73
N PHE A 170 23.82 -4.62 -6.80
CA PHE A 170 25.08 -3.93 -7.04
C PHE A 170 26.13 -4.97 -7.42
N ASP A 171 26.28 -5.20 -8.73
CA ASP A 171 27.31 -6.07 -9.28
C ASP A 171 28.72 -5.46 -9.13
N ASP A 172 29.75 -6.18 -9.56
CA ASP A 172 31.13 -5.70 -9.51
C ASP A 172 31.39 -4.46 -10.40
N ASN A 173 30.46 -4.12 -11.31
CA ASN A 173 30.57 -2.95 -12.18
C ASN A 173 29.97 -1.69 -11.54
N MET A 174 29.07 -1.83 -10.55
CA MET A 174 28.56 -0.75 -9.71
C MET A 174 29.40 -0.57 -8.43
N GLN A 175 30.72 -0.63 -8.58
CA GLN A 175 31.64 -0.20 -7.52
C GLN A 175 32.05 1.27 -7.71
N PRO A 176 32.05 2.08 -6.64
CA PRO A 176 31.71 1.72 -5.26
C PRO A 176 30.20 1.49 -5.05
N ARG A 177 29.86 0.60 -4.10
CA ARG A 177 28.50 0.45 -3.57
C ARG A 177 28.14 1.75 -2.85
N ASP A 178 27.59 2.68 -3.61
CA ASP A 178 27.29 4.02 -3.13
C ASP A 178 25.82 4.30 -3.46
N CYS A 179 25.01 4.40 -2.41
CA CYS A 179 23.58 4.65 -2.55
C CYS A 179 23.30 6.01 -3.19
N SER A 180 24.24 6.96 -3.18
CA SER A 180 24.05 8.26 -3.85
C SER A 180 23.91 8.14 -5.38
N LEU A 181 24.38 7.03 -5.98
CA LEU A 181 24.12 6.76 -7.39
C LEU A 181 22.63 6.57 -7.71
N LEU A 182 21.81 6.28 -6.69
CA LEU A 182 20.37 6.13 -6.83
C LEU A 182 19.61 7.46 -6.71
N ASP A 183 20.24 8.54 -6.24
CA ASP A 183 19.59 9.85 -6.05
C ASP A 183 19.00 10.39 -7.37
N ASP A 184 19.68 10.14 -8.49
CA ASP A 184 19.26 10.58 -9.83
C ASP A 184 18.00 9.86 -10.33
N PHE A 185 17.75 8.61 -9.88
CA PHE A 185 16.56 7.85 -10.31
C PHE A 185 15.26 8.42 -9.74
N PHE A 186 15.34 9.27 -8.70
CA PHE A 186 14.19 9.96 -8.10
C PHE A 186 13.94 11.36 -8.68
N GLY A 187 14.62 11.75 -9.76
CA GLY A 187 14.40 13.06 -10.39
C GLY A 187 14.92 14.25 -9.57
N GLY A 188 15.77 14.00 -8.58
CA GLY A 188 16.35 15.01 -7.68
C GLY A 188 15.48 15.31 -6.47
N GLY A 189 16.10 15.33 -5.28
CA GLY A 189 15.44 15.64 -4.00
C GLY A 189 15.06 14.43 -3.16
N GLY A 190 15.34 13.21 -3.64
CA GLY A 190 15.38 12.02 -2.79
C GLY A 190 16.65 12.01 -1.92
N VAL A 191 16.61 11.28 -0.82
CA VAL A 191 17.78 10.98 0.02
C VAL A 191 17.96 9.47 0.03
N CYS A 192 19.08 9.00 -0.52
CA CYS A 192 19.48 7.60 -0.43
C CYS A 192 20.47 7.36 0.71
N PHE A 193 20.28 6.27 1.44
CA PHE A 193 21.16 5.85 2.54
C PHE A 193 21.38 4.33 2.54
N GLU A 194 22.50 3.93 3.12
CA GLU A 194 22.82 2.51 3.31
C GLU A 194 21.90 1.90 4.36
N ALA A 195 21.30 0.76 4.01
CA ALA A 195 20.54 -0.09 4.91
C ALA A 195 21.26 -1.44 5.10
N ALA A 196 20.80 -2.24 6.06
CA ALA A 196 21.45 -3.51 6.39
C ALA A 196 21.53 -4.48 5.19
N THR A 197 20.52 -4.47 4.32
CA THR A 197 20.37 -5.42 3.20
C THR A 197 20.52 -4.77 1.82
N GLY A 198 20.74 -3.47 1.74
CA GLY A 198 20.76 -2.74 0.47
C GLY A 198 20.88 -1.23 0.63
N CYS A 199 20.50 -0.50 -0.40
CA CYS A 199 20.23 0.92 -0.33
C CYS A 199 18.73 1.16 -0.10
N ARG A 200 18.41 2.20 0.64
CA ARG A 200 17.05 2.72 0.75
C ARG A 200 17.05 4.19 0.35
N CYS A 201 16.18 4.53 -0.59
CA CYS A 201 15.99 5.88 -1.08
C CYS A 201 14.60 6.37 -0.73
N GLU A 202 14.50 7.54 -0.13
CA GLU A 202 13.22 8.14 0.25
C GLU A 202 13.07 9.50 -0.43
N HIS A 203 11.90 9.75 -1.00
CA HIS A 203 11.56 11.00 -1.65
C HIS A 203 10.19 11.46 -1.18
N GLU A 204 10.09 12.71 -0.72
CA GLU A 204 8.83 13.36 -0.40
C GLU A 204 8.62 14.52 -1.37
N GLU A 205 7.52 14.47 -2.11
CA GLU A 205 7.08 15.52 -3.01
C GLU A 205 5.80 16.13 -2.44
N ARG A 206 5.81 17.46 -2.29
CA ARG A 206 4.65 18.25 -1.86
C ARG A 206 4.17 19.13 -2.99
N SER A 207 2.93 18.92 -3.40
CA SER A 207 2.28 19.68 -4.45
C SER A 207 1.09 20.45 -3.87
N PRO A 208 1.12 21.79 -3.83
CA PRO A 208 -0.08 22.56 -3.50
C PRO A 208 -1.09 22.37 -4.62
N ILE A 209 -2.25 21.81 -4.28
CA ILE A 209 -3.36 21.62 -5.20
C ILE A 209 -4.35 22.74 -4.91
N ASP A 210 -4.18 23.92 -5.50
CA ASP A 210 -5.20 24.99 -5.42
C ASP A 210 -6.33 24.68 -6.41
N ARG A 211 -6.98 23.53 -6.21
CA ARG A 211 -8.06 23.02 -7.08
C ARG A 211 -9.35 23.03 -6.30
N MET A 212 -10.28 23.79 -6.83
CA MET A 212 -11.66 23.84 -6.38
C MET A 212 -12.56 23.44 -7.54
N PHE A 213 -13.55 22.59 -7.28
CA PHE A 213 -14.62 22.35 -8.22
C PHE A 213 -15.97 22.28 -7.52
N GLU A 214 -17.00 22.62 -8.27
CA GLU A 214 -18.40 22.56 -7.86
C GLU A 214 -19.13 21.51 -8.71
N ALA A 215 -20.03 20.77 -8.09
CA ALA A 215 -20.87 19.77 -8.73
C ALA A 215 -22.26 19.76 -8.08
N GLN A 216 -23.20 19.01 -8.67
CA GLN A 216 -24.42 18.62 -7.98
C GLN A 216 -24.24 17.23 -7.36
N TRP A 217 -24.98 16.94 -6.30
CA TRP A 217 -25.03 15.62 -5.70
C TRP A 217 -26.46 15.23 -5.33
N ALA A 218 -26.69 13.92 -5.29
CA ALA A 218 -27.93 13.34 -4.78
C ALA A 218 -27.62 12.05 -4.05
N ALA A 219 -28.28 11.81 -2.92
CA ALA A 219 -28.18 10.55 -2.17
C ALA A 219 -29.45 9.72 -2.35
N ALA A 220 -29.27 8.41 -2.43
CA ALA A 220 -30.33 7.41 -2.45
C ALA A 220 -29.91 6.20 -1.61
N GLY A 221 -30.50 6.07 -0.42
CA GLY A 221 -30.17 4.98 0.50
C GLY A 221 -28.76 5.15 1.09
N ASP A 222 -27.88 4.21 0.80
CA ASP A 222 -26.50 4.13 1.25
C ASP A 222 -25.48 4.48 0.16
N ALA A 223 -25.95 5.09 -0.94
CA ALA A 223 -25.11 5.57 -2.03
C ALA A 223 -25.46 7.01 -2.43
N PHE A 224 -24.51 7.71 -3.05
CA PHE A 224 -24.72 9.03 -3.63
C PHE A 224 -24.09 9.15 -5.03
N THR A 225 -24.61 10.03 -5.87
CA THR A 225 -24.05 10.33 -7.20
C THR A 225 -23.54 11.78 -7.24
N ILE A 226 -22.50 12.04 -8.03
CA ILE A 226 -21.98 13.38 -8.30
C ILE A 226 -22.22 13.71 -9.78
N ASP A 227 -22.80 14.87 -10.07
CA ASP A 227 -22.97 15.38 -11.44
C ASP A 227 -22.13 16.66 -11.62
N PRO A 228 -20.97 16.58 -12.31
CA PRO A 228 -20.13 17.75 -12.58
C PRO A 228 -20.65 18.62 -13.76
N GLY A 229 -21.83 18.32 -14.32
CA GLY A 229 -22.44 19.02 -15.44
C GLY A 229 -22.58 18.18 -16.72
N ASP A 230 -22.01 16.97 -16.74
CA ASP A 230 -22.05 16.03 -17.87
C ASP A 230 -22.95 14.81 -17.58
N GLY A 231 -23.73 14.86 -16.50
CA GLY A 231 -24.59 13.80 -16.02
C GLY A 231 -24.07 13.16 -14.73
N PRO A 232 -24.94 12.47 -13.98
CA PRO A 232 -24.57 11.84 -12.71
C PRO A 232 -23.57 10.70 -12.92
N SER A 233 -22.59 10.63 -12.02
CA SER A 233 -21.70 9.49 -11.88
C SER A 233 -22.44 8.20 -11.52
N ASP A 234 -21.73 7.08 -11.56
CA ASP A 234 -22.21 5.87 -10.90
C ASP A 234 -22.43 6.12 -9.39
N PRO A 235 -23.39 5.40 -8.75
CA PRO A 235 -23.62 5.52 -7.32
C PRO A 235 -22.39 5.09 -6.51
N VAL A 236 -21.94 5.99 -5.65
CA VAL A 236 -20.80 5.83 -4.75
C VAL A 236 -21.32 5.43 -3.37
N PRO A 237 -21.04 4.21 -2.88
CA PRO A 237 -21.49 3.79 -1.56
C PRO A 237 -20.78 4.58 -0.44
N TYR A 238 -21.52 4.87 0.62
CA TYR A 238 -21.01 5.65 1.76
C TYR A 238 -21.59 5.18 3.10
N CYS A 239 -20.90 5.56 4.18
CA CYS A 239 -21.35 5.34 5.54
C CYS A 239 -20.94 6.49 6.44
N ILE A 240 -21.88 7.01 7.22
CA ILE A 240 -21.64 8.03 8.24
C ILE A 240 -21.84 7.41 9.62
N ALA A 241 -20.77 7.43 10.42
CA ALA A 241 -20.76 6.93 11.79
C ALA A 241 -20.24 8.02 12.72
N GLY A 242 -21.16 8.72 13.40
CA GLY A 242 -20.79 9.84 14.27
C GLY A 242 -20.32 11.05 13.46
N ASP A 243 -19.05 11.42 13.65
CA ASP A 243 -18.35 12.52 12.96
C ASP A 243 -17.43 12.04 11.83
N GLU A 244 -17.53 10.76 11.46
CA GLU A 244 -16.76 10.14 10.39
C GLU A 244 -17.64 9.84 9.17
N LEU A 245 -17.19 10.28 7.98
CA LEU A 245 -17.74 9.88 6.68
C LEU A 245 -16.73 8.97 5.97
N ARG A 246 -17.16 7.77 5.60
CA ARG A 246 -16.41 6.84 4.74
C ARG A 246 -17.09 6.71 3.38
N VAL A 247 -16.29 6.71 2.33
CA VAL A 247 -16.73 6.63 0.94
C VAL A 247 -15.85 5.62 0.21
N GLN A 248 -16.44 4.78 -0.64
CA GLN A 248 -15.71 3.85 -1.50
C GLN A 248 -15.99 4.20 -2.96
N PHE A 249 -14.95 4.59 -3.68
CA PHE A 249 -14.96 4.94 -5.10
C PHE A 249 -14.54 3.75 -5.98
#